data_AF-A0ABD3ARF3-F1
#
_entry.id   AF-A0ABD3ARF3-F1
#
_cell.length_a   1.000
_cell.length_b   1.000
_cell.length_c   1.000
_cell.angle_alpha   90.00
_cell.angle_beta   90.00
_cell.angle_gamma   90.00
#
_symmetry.space_group_name_H-M   'P 1'
#
loop_
_entity.id
_entity.type
_entity.pdbx_description
1 polymer ?
#
loop_
_entity_poly.entity_id
_entity_poly.type
_entity_poly.pdbx_seq_one_letter_code
_entity_poly.pdbx_strand_id
1 'polypeptide(L)'
;MVMTFSFKFIIIAFMLLTILASQATCLNSSEASMTVKHEQWTAKYRRVYKDATEKAYRYKIFKKNVEFIESFNKVGTWPYKLGINVFADLTNEEFQKAYNRYKPREGGKSTPFKYGNITSIPSSMDWRHKGAVTKVKDQNIEKCGSCWAFSAVAAVEGIHQIKTGELIPLAEQELVDCDRRNIGCDGGRMDYAFEFIGKNKGLATESNYPYKAITGTCNKSVTHDAKISGYEVVPANTESALLKAVAHQPISVAIDGSSLGFQFYKSGVFTGHCNTFLDHGVAVVGYGTSKDGIKYWLVKNSYGIKWGENGYIRMQRNIKAKKGLCGIAMDASYPTYLEDDSNLRTRRRELLESIVSLFPSEKSAFPVNFLSCLLRAAIFLGASSSCKNELEKRISAILEHVTVDDLLVLSFTYDGERLFDLESVRKIISGFVDKEKSVAVFNAGDFREVSSTAMLRVAKNVDVYLGEIASFPELGISKINGIAVLVPKEARKIDDDLYRAVDIYLKVQ
;
A
#
# COMPACT_ATOMS: atom_id res chain seq x y z
N MET A 1 -81.04 15.12 44.75
CA MET A 1 -79.98 15.57 43.82
C MET A 1 -78.56 15.57 44.42
N VAL A 2 -78.37 15.31 45.72
CA VAL A 2 -77.04 15.35 46.38
C VAL A 2 -76.31 13.98 46.37
N MET A 3 -77.04 12.86 46.44
CA MET A 3 -76.44 11.50 46.45
C MET A 3 -75.80 11.08 45.11
N THR A 4 -76.30 11.55 43.98
CA THR A 4 -75.76 11.20 42.65
C THR A 4 -74.45 11.92 42.33
N PHE A 5 -74.19 13.06 42.98
CA PHE A 5 -72.92 13.79 42.84
C PHE A 5 -71.78 13.11 43.60
N SER A 6 -72.03 12.64 44.83
CA SER A 6 -71.03 11.88 45.62
C SER A 6 -70.60 10.56 44.98
N PHE A 7 -71.53 9.83 44.34
CA PHE A 7 -71.21 8.56 43.69
C PHE A 7 -70.27 8.73 42.48
N LYS A 8 -70.42 9.82 41.72
CA LYS A 8 -69.53 10.15 40.60
C LYS A 8 -68.10 10.47 41.04
N PHE A 9 -67.94 11.19 42.16
CA PHE A 9 -66.60 11.47 42.72
C PHE A 9 -65.89 10.21 43.23
N ILE A 10 -66.62 9.28 43.85
CA ILE A 10 -66.07 7.99 44.29
C ILE A 10 -65.59 7.15 43.10
N ILE A 11 -66.37 7.11 42.02
CA ILE A 11 -66.00 6.38 40.79
C ILE A 11 -64.77 7.00 40.12
N ILE A 12 -64.69 8.34 40.05
CA ILE A 12 -63.52 9.04 39.49
C ILE A 12 -62.28 8.78 40.35
N ALA A 13 -62.40 8.82 41.69
CA ALA A 13 -61.30 8.50 42.59
C ALA A 13 -60.80 7.06 42.41
N PHE A 14 -61.71 6.09 42.23
CA PHE A 14 -61.36 4.68 41.98
C PHE A 14 -60.68 4.48 40.61
N MET A 15 -61.14 5.19 39.57
CA MET A 15 -60.47 5.19 38.26
C MET A 15 -59.06 5.80 38.34
N LEU A 16 -58.89 6.90 39.07
CA LEU A 16 -57.55 7.50 39.28
C LEU A 16 -56.63 6.56 40.08
N LEU A 17 -57.14 5.87 41.10
CA LEU A 17 -56.35 4.92 41.89
C LEU A 17 -55.89 3.71 41.06
N THR A 18 -56.76 3.18 40.21
CA THR A 18 -56.43 2.04 39.33
C THR A 18 -55.45 2.43 38.23
N ILE A 19 -55.54 3.65 37.69
CA ILE A 19 -54.53 4.19 36.77
C ILE A 19 -53.17 4.34 37.46
N LEU A 20 -53.13 4.91 38.66
CA LEU A 20 -51.89 5.06 39.44
C LEU A 20 -51.27 3.70 39.81
N ALA A 21 -52.09 2.72 40.23
CA ALA A 21 -51.63 1.37 40.54
C ALA A 21 -51.10 0.63 39.31
N SER A 22 -51.78 0.76 38.16
CA SER A 22 -51.33 0.20 36.88
C SER A 22 -49.99 0.82 36.44
N GLN A 23 -49.84 2.14 36.55
CA GLN A 23 -48.58 2.83 36.25
C GLN A 23 -47.45 2.36 37.18
N ALA A 24 -47.68 2.27 38.49
CA ALA A 24 -46.68 1.79 39.46
C ALA A 24 -46.25 0.34 39.18
N THR A 25 -47.20 -0.54 38.84
CA THR A 25 -46.91 -1.95 38.50
C THR A 25 -46.09 -2.06 37.22
N CYS A 26 -46.44 -1.28 36.19
CA CYS A 26 -45.69 -1.20 34.93
C CYS A 26 -44.26 -0.68 35.14
N LEU A 27 -44.09 0.38 35.94
CA LEU A 27 -42.77 0.93 36.31
C LEU A 27 -41.90 -0.11 37.02
N ASN A 28 -42.45 -0.79 38.03
CA ASN A 28 -41.74 -1.85 38.76
C ASN A 28 -41.33 -3.01 37.85
N SER A 29 -42.20 -3.42 36.92
CA SER A 29 -41.88 -4.51 35.97
C SER A 29 -40.77 -4.14 34.98
N SER A 30 -40.75 -2.89 34.51
CA SER A 30 -39.70 -2.35 33.63
C SER A 30 -38.35 -2.24 34.36
N GLU A 31 -38.38 -1.80 35.61
CA GLU A 31 -37.19 -1.68 36.45
C GLU A 31 -36.59 -3.05 36.84
N ALA A 32 -37.44 -4.02 37.16
CA ALA A 32 -37.03 -5.40 37.37
C ALA A 32 -36.39 -6.02 36.10
N SER A 33 -36.98 -5.76 34.92
CA SER A 33 -36.45 -6.21 33.63
C SER A 33 -35.06 -5.62 33.33
N MET A 34 -34.84 -4.33 33.60
CA MET A 34 -33.54 -3.69 33.38
C MET A 34 -32.44 -4.22 34.32
N THR A 35 -32.80 -4.50 35.57
CA THR A 35 -31.88 -5.07 36.56
C THR A 35 -31.37 -6.45 36.11
N VAL A 36 -32.28 -7.33 35.66
CA VAL A 36 -31.92 -8.65 35.11
C VAL A 36 -31.02 -8.52 33.88
N LYS A 37 -31.32 -7.60 32.95
CA LYS A 37 -30.45 -7.33 31.78
C LYS A 37 -29.04 -6.92 32.20
N HIS A 38 -28.92 -6.06 33.20
CA HIS A 38 -27.61 -5.63 33.72
C HIS A 38 -26.85 -6.78 34.37
N GLU A 39 -27.49 -7.62 35.17
CA GLU A 39 -26.84 -8.78 35.80
C GLU A 39 -26.34 -9.80 34.76
N GLN A 40 -27.16 -10.12 33.76
CA GLN A 40 -26.75 -10.98 32.66
C GLN A 40 -25.59 -10.39 31.85
N TRP A 41 -25.64 -9.08 31.61
CA TRP A 41 -24.59 -8.37 30.89
C TRP A 41 -23.27 -8.35 31.67
N THR A 42 -23.32 -8.02 32.97
CA THR A 42 -22.12 -8.02 33.84
C THR A 42 -21.48 -9.40 33.89
N ALA A 43 -22.27 -10.48 33.99
CA ALA A 43 -21.78 -11.85 33.91
C ALA A 43 -21.13 -12.16 32.55
N LYS A 44 -21.81 -11.82 31.44
CA LYS A 44 -21.33 -12.05 30.06
C LYS A 44 -20.01 -11.35 29.74
N TYR A 45 -19.82 -10.14 30.27
CA TYR A 45 -18.60 -9.34 30.06
C TYR A 45 -17.62 -9.41 31.21
N ARG A 46 -17.88 -10.25 32.23
CA ARG A 46 -17.05 -10.42 33.44
C ARG A 46 -16.72 -9.10 34.11
N ARG A 47 -17.74 -8.25 34.27
CA ARG A 47 -17.59 -6.93 34.88
C ARG A 47 -17.40 -7.06 36.38
N VAL A 48 -16.34 -6.40 36.88
CA VAL A 48 -16.01 -6.30 38.29
C VAL A 48 -16.00 -4.82 38.65
N TYR A 49 -16.64 -4.47 39.75
CA TYR A 49 -16.71 -3.11 40.29
C TYR A 49 -16.01 -3.08 41.64
N LYS A 50 -15.40 -1.94 41.96
CA LYS A 50 -14.69 -1.70 43.21
C LYS A 50 -15.59 -1.89 44.43
N ASP A 51 -16.80 -1.35 44.37
CA ASP A 51 -17.77 -1.36 45.46
C ASP A 51 -19.22 -1.23 44.95
N ALA A 52 -20.18 -1.33 45.87
CA ALA A 52 -21.60 -1.23 45.56
C ALA A 52 -21.99 0.16 45.02
N THR A 53 -21.27 1.21 45.43
CA THR A 53 -21.50 2.58 44.96
C THR A 53 -21.12 2.73 43.50
N GLU A 54 -19.96 2.20 43.09
CA GLU A 54 -19.57 2.15 41.68
C GLU A 54 -20.56 1.31 40.88
N LYS A 55 -20.95 0.12 41.36
CA LYS A 55 -21.93 -0.73 40.67
C LYS A 55 -23.26 0.00 40.45
N ALA A 56 -23.76 0.72 41.45
CA ALA A 56 -24.99 1.51 41.33
C ALA A 56 -24.85 2.67 40.34
N TYR A 57 -23.70 3.33 40.30
CA TYR A 57 -23.40 4.38 39.33
C TYR A 57 -23.34 3.83 37.90
N ARG A 58 -22.60 2.73 37.68
CA ARG A 58 -22.46 2.03 36.40
C ARG A 58 -23.80 1.49 35.90
N TYR A 59 -24.65 0.99 36.79
CA TYR A 59 -26.01 0.58 36.46
C TYR A 59 -26.86 1.73 35.88
N LYS A 60 -26.78 2.94 36.45
CA LYS A 60 -27.51 4.11 35.92
C LYS A 60 -27.08 4.45 34.49
N ILE A 61 -25.79 4.38 34.22
CA ILE A 61 -25.23 4.59 32.87
C ILE A 61 -25.71 3.49 31.92
N PHE A 62 -25.60 2.23 32.35
CA PHE A 62 -26.09 1.08 31.59
C PHE A 62 -27.54 1.23 31.19
N LYS A 63 -28.43 1.55 32.15
CA LYS A 63 -29.85 1.78 31.89
C LYS A 63 -30.07 2.85 30.82
N LYS A 64 -29.44 4.02 30.95
CA LYS A 64 -29.55 5.13 29.99
C LYS A 64 -29.09 4.70 28.57
N ASN A 65 -28.00 3.95 28.49
CA ASN A 65 -27.47 3.48 27.21
C ASN A 65 -28.37 2.42 26.57
N VAL A 66 -28.94 1.50 27.36
CA VAL A 66 -29.89 0.49 26.86
C VAL A 66 -31.17 1.14 26.35
N GLU A 67 -31.72 2.13 27.08
CA GLU A 67 -32.89 2.89 26.64
C GLU A 67 -32.62 3.63 25.31
N PHE A 68 -31.44 4.23 25.15
CA PHE A 68 -31.01 4.81 23.87
C PHE A 68 -30.94 3.78 22.74
N ILE A 69 -30.33 2.61 22.97
CA ILE A 69 -30.23 1.53 21.97
C ILE A 69 -31.62 1.04 21.56
N GLU A 70 -32.50 0.80 22.53
CA GLU A 70 -33.85 0.28 22.29
C GLU A 70 -34.71 1.29 21.55
N SER A 71 -34.68 2.58 21.96
CA SER A 71 -35.38 3.65 21.26
C SER A 71 -34.89 3.84 19.82
N PHE A 72 -33.57 3.82 19.60
CA PHE A 72 -32.99 3.91 18.26
C PHE A 72 -33.47 2.76 17.35
N ASN A 73 -33.38 1.53 17.84
CA ASN A 73 -33.78 0.34 17.09
C ASN A 73 -35.29 0.27 16.86
N LYS A 74 -36.11 0.85 17.75
CA LYS A 74 -37.58 0.90 17.61
C LYS A 74 -38.03 1.81 16.48
N VAL A 75 -37.33 2.93 16.22
CA VAL A 75 -37.62 3.81 15.08
C VAL A 75 -37.40 3.05 13.76
N GLY A 76 -36.34 2.24 13.66
CA GLY A 76 -36.15 1.29 12.57
C GLY A 76 -35.91 1.88 11.17
N THR A 77 -35.66 3.19 11.07
CA THR A 77 -35.46 3.90 9.78
C THR A 77 -34.02 3.84 9.26
N TRP A 78 -33.07 3.43 10.10
CA TRP A 78 -31.65 3.42 9.76
C TRP A 78 -31.22 2.07 9.16
N PRO A 79 -30.29 2.05 8.18
CA PRO A 79 -29.75 0.83 7.58
C PRO A 79 -28.76 0.07 8.49
N TYR A 80 -28.72 0.42 9.78
CA TYR A 80 -27.89 -0.22 10.79
C TYR A 80 -28.64 -0.33 12.13
N LYS A 81 -28.15 -1.23 12.98
CA LYS A 81 -28.69 -1.49 14.32
C LYS A 81 -27.63 -1.22 15.37
N LEU A 82 -28.09 -0.78 16.53
CA LEU A 82 -27.29 -0.67 17.74
C LEU A 82 -27.48 -1.91 18.62
N GLY A 83 -26.54 -2.16 19.51
CA GLY A 83 -26.62 -3.30 20.42
C GLY A 83 -25.80 -3.12 21.68
N ILE A 84 -26.26 -3.77 22.75
CA ILE A 84 -25.57 -3.79 24.03
C ILE A 84 -24.22 -4.54 23.86
N ASN A 85 -23.13 -3.81 24.00
CA ASN A 85 -21.77 -4.33 23.84
C ASN A 85 -20.95 -4.13 25.13
N VAL A 86 -19.63 -4.33 25.05
CA VAL A 86 -18.75 -4.19 26.21
C VAL A 86 -18.78 -2.79 26.81
N PHE A 87 -19.11 -1.73 26.08
CA PHE A 87 -19.07 -0.35 26.57
C PHE A 87 -20.38 0.15 27.20
N ALA A 88 -21.33 -0.76 27.47
CA ALA A 88 -22.68 -0.37 27.87
C ALA A 88 -22.74 0.37 29.23
N ASP A 89 -21.78 0.20 30.13
CA ASP A 89 -21.70 0.90 31.42
C ASP A 89 -20.79 2.14 31.44
N LEU A 90 -20.35 2.61 30.26
CA LEU A 90 -19.54 3.82 30.10
C LEU A 90 -20.36 4.97 29.53
N THR A 91 -20.13 6.18 30.02
CA THR A 91 -20.62 7.38 29.33
C THR A 91 -19.88 7.53 28.00
N ASN A 92 -20.43 8.35 27.12
CA ASN A 92 -19.78 8.62 25.85
C ASN A 92 -18.47 9.41 26.03
N GLU A 93 -18.40 10.33 27.00
CA GLU A 93 -17.15 11.02 27.30
C GLU A 93 -16.08 10.08 27.88
N GLU A 94 -16.46 9.16 28.77
CA GLU A 94 -15.55 8.13 29.30
C GLU A 94 -15.01 7.23 28.19
N PHE A 95 -15.88 6.80 27.27
CA PHE A 95 -15.52 5.99 26.12
C PHE A 95 -14.52 6.73 25.21
N GLN A 96 -14.84 7.95 24.80
CA GLN A 96 -13.95 8.75 23.94
C GLN A 96 -12.60 8.98 24.61
N LYS A 97 -12.59 9.43 25.87
CA LYS A 97 -11.36 9.73 26.61
C LYS A 97 -10.49 8.50 26.85
N ALA A 98 -11.06 7.30 26.94
CA ALA A 98 -10.29 6.09 27.19
C ALA A 98 -9.71 5.47 25.90
N TYR A 99 -10.46 5.49 24.79
CA TYR A 99 -10.15 4.63 23.64
C TYR A 99 -9.87 5.40 22.34
N ASN A 100 -10.44 6.60 22.18
CA ASN A 100 -10.23 7.46 21.02
C ASN A 100 -9.11 8.47 21.34
N ARG A 101 -7.88 8.17 20.92
CA ARG A 101 -6.69 9.04 21.15
C ARG A 101 -5.84 9.21 19.88
N TYR A 102 -6.45 9.18 18.71
CA TYR A 102 -5.77 9.65 17.50
C TYR A 102 -5.44 11.14 17.64
N LYS A 103 -4.25 11.54 17.19
CA LYS A 103 -3.84 12.95 17.17
C LYS A 103 -3.79 13.45 15.73
N PRO A 104 -4.68 14.38 15.32
CA PRO A 104 -4.71 14.89 13.96
C PRO A 104 -3.37 15.44 13.48
N ARG A 105 -3.15 15.35 12.17
CA ARG A 105 -1.94 15.85 11.53
C ARG A 105 -1.93 17.38 11.43
N GLU A 106 -0.95 18.00 12.07
CA GLU A 106 -0.58 19.40 11.80
C GLU A 106 0.38 19.47 10.61
N GLY A 107 -0.05 20.09 9.49
CA GLY A 107 0.81 20.34 8.33
C GLY A 107 1.18 19.08 7.53
N GLY A 108 0.77 19.03 6.26
CA GLY A 108 0.96 17.85 5.41
C GLY A 108 2.14 17.95 4.44
N LYS A 109 3.22 17.19 4.64
CA LYS A 109 4.09 16.76 3.53
C LYS A 109 3.26 15.94 2.53
N SER A 110 3.10 16.47 1.32
CA SER A 110 2.60 15.70 0.19
C SER A 110 3.60 14.60 -0.13
N THR A 111 3.16 13.36 -0.18
CA THR A 111 3.94 12.25 -0.73
C THR A 111 3.46 11.98 -2.15
N PRO A 112 4.31 11.39 -3.02
CA PRO A 112 3.80 10.74 -4.23
C PRO A 112 2.64 9.81 -3.87
N PHE A 113 1.64 9.71 -4.76
CA PHE A 113 0.52 8.78 -4.61
C PHE A 113 0.60 7.72 -5.69
N LYS A 114 1.20 6.58 -5.36
CA LYS A 114 1.46 5.46 -6.29
C LYS A 114 0.23 5.03 -7.09
N TYR A 115 -0.95 5.07 -6.47
CA TYR A 115 -2.19 4.58 -7.07
C TYR A 115 -2.94 5.65 -7.89
N GLY A 116 -2.35 6.82 -8.14
CA GLY A 116 -2.99 7.94 -8.85
C GLY A 116 -3.52 7.58 -10.24
N ASN A 117 -2.70 6.87 -11.03
CA ASN A 117 -2.98 6.54 -12.43
C ASN A 117 -3.81 5.26 -12.63
N ILE A 118 -4.24 4.61 -11.54
CA ILE A 118 -5.04 3.39 -11.64
C ILE A 118 -6.46 3.72 -12.11
N THR A 119 -6.90 3.04 -13.16
CA THR A 119 -8.21 3.23 -13.80
C THR A 119 -9.13 2.03 -13.57
N SER A 120 -8.60 0.81 -13.56
CA SER A 120 -9.36 -0.42 -13.30
C SER A 120 -9.29 -0.81 -11.83
N ILE A 121 -10.44 -0.81 -11.16
CA ILE A 121 -10.59 -1.24 -9.77
C ILE A 121 -11.74 -2.25 -9.67
N PRO A 122 -11.59 -3.34 -8.90
CA PRO A 122 -12.69 -4.28 -8.66
C PRO A 122 -13.92 -3.59 -8.07
N SER A 123 -15.12 -4.09 -8.36
CA SER A 123 -16.38 -3.55 -7.81
C SER A 123 -16.51 -3.75 -6.29
N SER A 124 -15.83 -4.76 -5.75
CA SER A 124 -15.70 -5.03 -4.32
C SER A 124 -14.31 -5.59 -4.02
N MET A 125 -13.85 -5.37 -2.78
CA MET A 125 -12.60 -5.91 -2.25
C MET A 125 -12.82 -6.31 -0.80
N ASP A 126 -12.29 -7.47 -0.41
CA ASP A 126 -12.23 -7.91 0.98
C ASP A 126 -10.90 -8.62 1.22
N TRP A 127 -9.97 -7.92 1.87
CA TRP A 127 -8.63 -8.45 2.14
C TRP A 127 -8.64 -9.64 3.10
N ARG A 128 -9.72 -9.85 3.86
CA ARG A 128 -9.88 -11.05 4.71
C ARG A 128 -9.93 -12.31 3.85
N HIS A 129 -10.65 -12.25 2.73
CA HIS A 129 -10.73 -13.37 1.78
C HIS A 129 -9.44 -13.57 0.96
N LYS A 130 -8.54 -12.58 0.97
CA LYS A 130 -7.20 -12.67 0.39
C LYS A 130 -6.13 -13.09 1.40
N GLY A 131 -6.53 -13.40 2.63
CA GLY A 131 -5.61 -13.80 3.70
C GLY A 131 -4.75 -12.66 4.24
N ALA A 132 -5.02 -11.40 3.88
CA ALA A 132 -4.19 -10.23 4.24
C ALA A 132 -4.73 -9.46 5.46
N VAL A 133 -5.46 -10.13 6.35
CA VAL A 133 -6.04 -9.52 7.55
C VAL A 133 -5.98 -10.52 8.71
N THR A 134 -5.25 -10.17 9.76
CA THR A 134 -5.20 -10.95 11.01
C THR A 134 -6.53 -10.88 11.78
N LYS A 135 -6.68 -11.70 12.83
CA LYS A 135 -7.83 -11.65 13.74
C LYS A 135 -8.02 -10.26 14.33
N VAL A 136 -9.26 -9.93 14.74
CA VAL A 136 -9.53 -8.69 15.47
C VAL A 136 -8.91 -8.77 16.85
N LYS A 137 -8.19 -7.71 17.22
CA LYS A 137 -7.55 -7.52 18.52
C LYS A 137 -8.35 -6.54 19.39
N ASP A 138 -7.95 -6.39 20.64
CA ASP A 138 -8.68 -5.60 21.64
C ASP A 138 -7.74 -4.64 22.39
N GLN A 139 -7.85 -3.35 22.09
CA GLN A 139 -7.09 -2.30 22.79
C GLN A 139 -7.67 -1.95 24.17
N ASN A 140 -8.86 -2.46 24.51
CA ASN A 140 -9.64 -1.97 25.65
C ASN A 140 -9.21 -2.56 27.00
N ILE A 141 -8.15 -3.38 27.05
CA ILE A 141 -7.79 -4.15 28.25
C ILE A 141 -7.52 -3.22 29.45
N GLU A 142 -6.76 -2.13 29.27
CA GLU A 142 -6.39 -1.17 30.35
C GLU A 142 -6.62 0.31 29.95
N LYS A 143 -7.71 0.62 29.22
CA LYS A 143 -8.05 2.00 28.79
C LYS A 143 -6.89 2.72 28.08
N CYS A 144 -6.24 2.03 27.14
CA CYS A 144 -5.13 2.58 26.37
C CYS A 144 -5.60 3.18 25.05
N GLY A 145 -5.17 4.42 24.79
CA GLY A 145 -5.41 5.15 23.55
C GLY A 145 -4.48 4.77 22.41
N SER A 146 -4.25 3.48 22.17
CA SER A 146 -3.28 3.00 21.17
C SER A 146 -3.90 2.65 19.81
N CYS A 147 -5.09 3.17 19.49
CA CYS A 147 -5.77 2.94 18.20
C CYS A 147 -4.87 3.22 16.97
N TRP A 148 -4.00 4.23 17.08
CA TRP A 148 -3.00 4.57 16.07
C TRP A 148 -2.02 3.43 15.80
N ALA A 149 -1.58 2.70 16.84
CA ALA A 149 -0.69 1.56 16.70
C ALA A 149 -1.43 0.37 16.05
N PHE A 150 -2.64 0.05 16.50
CA PHE A 150 -3.47 -1.01 15.91
C PHE A 150 -3.81 -0.76 14.45
N SER A 151 -4.13 0.49 14.10
CA SER A 151 -4.41 0.89 12.72
C SER A 151 -3.18 0.71 11.83
N ALA A 152 -2.00 1.17 12.29
CA ALA A 152 -0.75 1.04 11.55
C ALA A 152 -0.35 -0.44 11.38
N VAL A 153 -0.38 -1.22 12.47
CA VAL A 153 -0.05 -2.65 12.45
C VAL A 153 -0.95 -3.40 11.48
N ALA A 154 -2.27 -3.18 11.50
CA ALA A 154 -3.18 -3.84 10.57
C ALA A 154 -2.84 -3.57 9.09
N ALA A 155 -2.34 -2.37 8.75
CA ALA A 155 -1.88 -2.06 7.41
C ALA A 155 -0.52 -2.72 7.08
N VAL A 156 0.41 -2.79 8.04
CA VAL A 156 1.71 -3.46 7.88
C VAL A 156 1.55 -4.97 7.71
N GLU A 157 0.74 -5.63 8.55
CA GLU A 157 0.40 -7.05 8.43
C GLU A 157 -0.18 -7.36 7.04
N GLY A 158 -1.07 -6.50 6.56
CA GLY A 158 -1.71 -6.64 5.25
C GLY A 158 -0.74 -6.52 4.09
N ILE A 159 0.09 -5.46 4.05
CA ILE A 159 1.08 -5.31 2.97
C ILE A 159 2.16 -6.40 3.02
N HIS A 160 2.55 -6.85 4.22
CA HIS A 160 3.51 -7.92 4.38
C HIS A 160 2.99 -9.20 3.73
N GLN A 161 1.77 -9.62 4.07
CA GLN A 161 1.13 -10.77 3.42
C GLN A 161 1.08 -10.62 1.90
N ILE A 162 0.69 -9.45 1.40
CA ILE A 162 0.58 -9.21 -0.05
C ILE A 162 1.94 -9.36 -0.75
N LYS A 163 3.05 -9.09 -0.06
CA LYS A 163 4.39 -9.10 -0.62
C LYS A 163 5.13 -10.41 -0.43
N THR A 164 4.95 -11.07 0.70
CA THR A 164 5.71 -12.29 1.07
C THR A 164 4.88 -13.55 0.96
N GLY A 165 3.55 -13.44 0.97
CA GLY A 165 2.67 -14.60 1.08
C GLY A 165 2.56 -15.16 2.51
N GLU A 166 3.20 -14.51 3.49
CA GLU A 166 3.08 -14.85 4.91
C GLU A 166 2.28 -13.81 5.72
N LEU A 167 1.21 -14.26 6.40
CA LEU A 167 0.44 -13.43 7.32
C LEU A 167 0.93 -13.65 8.75
N ILE A 168 1.65 -12.67 9.29
CA ILE A 168 2.17 -12.71 10.66
C ILE A 168 1.46 -11.68 11.56
N PRO A 169 1.00 -12.05 12.77
CA PRO A 169 0.52 -11.09 13.76
C PRO A 169 1.69 -10.29 14.37
N LEU A 170 1.64 -8.96 14.26
CA LEU A 170 2.69 -8.06 14.73
C LEU A 170 2.33 -7.37 16.05
N ALA A 171 3.33 -6.88 16.77
CA ALA A 171 3.17 -6.31 18.11
C ALA A 171 2.87 -4.80 18.09
N GLU A 172 1.63 -4.42 18.41
CA GLU A 172 1.29 -3.02 18.68
C GLU A 172 2.03 -2.47 19.91
N GLN A 173 2.37 -3.33 20.87
CA GLN A 173 3.03 -2.91 22.10
C GLN A 173 4.43 -2.34 21.88
N GLU A 174 5.15 -2.86 20.88
CA GLU A 174 6.46 -2.32 20.54
C GLU A 174 6.32 -0.87 20.05
N LEU A 175 5.31 -0.55 19.24
CA LEU A 175 5.02 0.83 18.87
C LEU A 175 4.69 1.69 20.10
N VAL A 176 3.83 1.19 20.99
CA VAL A 176 3.43 1.90 22.22
C VAL A 176 4.65 2.23 23.10
N ASP A 177 5.61 1.33 23.21
CA ASP A 177 6.77 1.47 24.09
C ASP A 177 7.96 2.21 23.43
N CYS A 178 8.14 2.04 22.11
CA CYS A 178 9.35 2.42 21.39
C CYS A 178 9.19 3.63 20.45
N ASP A 179 8.01 3.89 19.90
CA ASP A 179 7.81 5.05 19.02
C ASP A 179 7.70 6.34 19.83
N ARG A 180 8.84 7.01 20.01
CA ARG A 180 8.96 8.24 20.81
C ARG A 180 8.38 9.50 20.15
N ARG A 181 7.96 9.44 18.88
CA ARG A 181 7.23 10.57 18.26
C ARG A 181 5.74 10.52 18.60
N ASN A 182 5.24 9.34 18.90
CA ASN A 182 3.93 9.12 19.50
C ASN A 182 4.03 9.10 21.04
N ILE A 183 2.88 9.12 21.71
CA ILE A 183 2.80 9.24 23.18
C ILE A 183 2.16 7.98 23.79
N GLY A 184 2.54 6.78 23.32
CA GLY A 184 2.04 5.51 23.83
C GLY A 184 0.51 5.47 23.96
N CYS A 185 0.01 5.18 25.16
CA CYS A 185 -1.43 5.18 25.47
C CYS A 185 -2.11 6.57 25.50
N ASP A 186 -1.37 7.68 25.52
CA ASP A 186 -1.91 9.04 25.44
C ASP A 186 -2.15 9.50 23.99
N GLY A 187 -1.91 8.62 23.02
CA GLY A 187 -2.31 8.81 21.64
C GLY A 187 -1.16 9.05 20.67
N GLY A 188 -1.52 9.06 19.40
CA GLY A 188 -0.54 9.09 18.33
C GLY A 188 -1.13 9.07 16.93
N ARG A 189 -0.24 8.82 15.97
CA ARG A 189 -0.48 8.86 14.52
C ARG A 189 0.11 7.64 13.82
N MET A 190 -0.59 7.19 12.78
CA MET A 190 -0.18 6.03 11.99
C MET A 190 1.05 6.31 11.11
N ASP A 191 1.21 7.54 10.61
CA ASP A 191 2.35 7.89 9.76
C ASP A 191 3.68 7.91 10.54
N TYR A 192 3.67 8.39 11.78
CA TYR A 192 4.80 8.28 12.69
C TYR A 192 5.12 6.82 13.01
N ALA A 193 4.10 5.99 13.21
CA ALA A 193 4.29 4.56 13.41
C ALA A 193 4.97 3.92 12.19
N PHE A 194 4.52 4.20 10.96
CA PHE A 194 5.19 3.67 9.76
C PHE A 194 6.63 4.17 9.63
N GLU A 195 6.89 5.45 9.93
CA GLU A 195 8.26 5.98 9.93
C GLU A 195 9.15 5.26 10.95
N PHE A 196 8.62 4.98 12.15
CA PHE A 196 9.30 4.18 13.16
C PHE A 196 9.61 2.79 12.63
N ILE A 197 8.63 2.06 12.10
CA ILE A 197 8.79 0.67 11.61
C ILE A 197 9.86 0.61 10.51
N GLY A 198 9.85 1.56 9.57
CA GLY A 198 10.88 1.64 8.53
C GLY A 198 12.29 1.82 9.09
N LYS A 199 12.47 2.73 10.06
CA LYS A 199 13.77 2.95 10.72
C LYS A 199 14.18 1.80 11.64
N ASN A 200 13.21 1.17 12.28
CA ASN A 200 13.38 0.03 13.18
C ASN A 200 13.67 -1.28 12.42
N LYS A 201 13.60 -1.24 11.08
CA LYS A 201 13.77 -2.40 10.19
C LYS A 201 12.76 -3.52 10.51
N GLY A 202 11.50 -3.13 10.74
CA GLY A 202 10.40 -4.05 11.02
C GLY A 202 9.77 -3.86 12.41
N LEU A 203 8.93 -4.82 12.77
CA LEU A 203 8.30 -4.97 14.08
C LEU A 203 8.42 -6.41 14.56
N ALA A 204 8.50 -6.60 15.87
CA ALA A 204 8.36 -7.90 16.50
C ALA A 204 6.96 -8.49 16.27
N THR A 205 6.89 -9.81 16.31
CA THR A 205 5.62 -10.53 16.34
C THR A 205 4.90 -10.34 17.67
N GLU A 206 3.57 -10.44 17.66
CA GLU A 206 2.78 -10.31 18.88
C GLU A 206 3.12 -11.36 19.94
N SER A 207 3.59 -12.55 19.53
CA SER A 207 4.07 -13.58 20.47
C SER A 207 5.35 -13.17 21.19
N ASN A 208 6.24 -12.45 20.51
CA ASN A 208 7.54 -12.03 21.06
C ASN A 208 7.44 -10.74 21.87
N TYR A 209 6.46 -9.88 21.55
CA TYR A 209 6.19 -8.65 22.30
C TYR A 209 4.67 -8.48 22.56
N PRO A 210 4.10 -9.22 23.54
CA PRO A 210 2.66 -9.23 23.80
C PRO A 210 2.10 -7.87 24.23
N TYR A 211 0.85 -7.60 23.85
CA TYR A 211 0.13 -6.39 24.22
C TYR A 211 -0.24 -6.36 25.71
N LYS A 212 0.17 -5.29 26.39
CA LYS A 212 -0.03 -5.03 27.82
C LYS A 212 -0.98 -3.87 28.08
N ALA A 213 -1.37 -3.12 27.06
CA ALA A 213 -2.26 -1.97 27.15
C ALA A 213 -1.79 -0.87 28.14
N ILE A 214 -0.48 -0.76 28.37
CA ILE A 214 0.13 0.32 29.14
C ILE A 214 1.38 0.79 28.42
N THR A 215 1.77 2.06 28.56
CA THR A 215 3.07 2.53 28.07
C THR A 215 4.18 1.96 28.96
N GLY A 216 5.02 1.11 28.40
CA GLY A 216 6.15 0.46 29.07
C GLY A 216 7.51 1.01 28.65
N THR A 217 8.54 0.25 29.01
CA THR A 217 9.92 0.53 28.56
C THR A 217 10.21 -0.25 27.29
N CYS A 218 10.68 0.44 26.26
CA CYS A 218 11.06 -0.17 24.99
C CYS A 218 12.11 -1.28 25.15
N ASN A 219 11.75 -2.51 24.78
CA ASN A 219 12.68 -3.62 24.69
C ASN A 219 13.36 -3.64 23.31
N LYS A 220 14.66 -3.33 23.26
CA LYS A 220 15.44 -3.30 22.01
C LYS A 220 16.06 -4.64 21.60
N SER A 221 15.92 -5.67 22.44
CA SER A 221 16.54 -6.99 22.22
C SER A 221 15.62 -7.97 21.50
N VAL A 222 14.51 -7.49 20.94
CA VAL A 222 13.56 -8.32 20.18
C VAL A 222 13.96 -8.44 18.71
N THR A 223 13.59 -9.56 18.09
CA THR A 223 13.74 -9.75 16.65
C THR A 223 12.61 -9.06 15.91
N HIS A 224 12.92 -8.46 14.76
CA HIS A 224 11.94 -7.76 13.93
C HIS A 224 11.66 -8.50 12.62
N ASP A 225 10.38 -8.58 12.29
CA ASP A 225 9.80 -9.10 11.06
C ASP A 225 9.05 -7.98 10.31
N ALA A 226 8.37 -8.30 9.20
CA ALA A 226 7.55 -7.35 8.42
C ALA A 226 8.20 -5.97 8.14
N LYS A 227 9.33 -5.99 7.43
CA LYS A 227 10.07 -4.78 7.04
C LYS A 227 9.29 -3.95 6.04
N ILE A 228 9.23 -2.63 6.23
CA ILE A 228 8.66 -1.67 5.28
C ILE A 228 9.71 -0.61 4.92
N SER A 229 9.60 -0.01 3.73
CA SER A 229 10.51 1.06 3.28
C SER A 229 10.14 2.44 3.79
N GLY A 230 8.85 2.65 4.09
CA GLY A 230 8.31 3.95 4.44
C GLY A 230 6.79 3.93 4.36
N TYR A 231 6.20 5.07 4.02
CA TYR A 231 4.77 5.22 3.85
C TYR A 231 4.44 6.27 2.80
N GLU A 232 3.22 6.19 2.31
CA GLU A 232 2.59 7.23 1.50
C GLU A 232 1.27 7.65 2.15
N VAL A 233 0.88 8.89 1.87
CA VAL A 233 -0.37 9.49 2.32
C VAL A 233 -1.33 9.51 1.14
N VAL A 234 -2.55 9.02 1.35
CA VAL A 234 -3.61 9.11 0.36
C VAL A 234 -4.04 10.58 0.27
N PRO A 235 -4.23 11.14 -0.94
CA PRO A 235 -4.77 12.49 -1.10
C PRO A 235 -6.02 12.70 -0.23
N ALA A 236 -6.00 13.75 0.59
CA ALA A 236 -7.06 14.02 1.54
C ALA A 236 -8.35 14.46 0.84
N ASN A 237 -9.48 14.17 1.48
CA ASN A 237 -10.83 14.55 1.04
C ASN A 237 -11.21 13.98 -0.33
N THR A 238 -10.74 12.77 -0.63
CA THR A 238 -11.13 12.05 -1.85
C THR A 238 -11.32 10.56 -1.59
N GLU A 239 -12.58 10.15 -1.49
CA GLU A 239 -12.96 8.73 -1.41
C GLU A 239 -12.49 7.93 -2.64
N SER A 240 -12.30 8.58 -3.80
CA SER A 240 -11.83 7.89 -5.00
C SER A 240 -10.35 7.53 -4.92
N ALA A 241 -9.51 8.37 -4.32
CA ALA A 241 -8.11 8.01 -4.08
C ALA A 241 -8.00 6.93 -3.00
N LEU A 242 -8.79 7.04 -1.93
CA LEU A 242 -8.88 5.99 -0.91
C LEU A 242 -9.33 4.66 -1.52
N LEU A 243 -10.31 4.67 -2.43
CA LEU A 243 -10.78 3.47 -3.12
C LEU A 243 -9.67 2.80 -3.93
N LYS A 244 -8.88 3.59 -4.68
CA LYS A 244 -7.74 3.09 -5.45
C LYS A 244 -6.69 2.45 -4.54
N ALA A 245 -6.40 3.07 -3.39
CA ALA A 245 -5.44 2.52 -2.43
C ALA A 245 -5.95 1.22 -1.78
N VAL A 246 -7.19 1.21 -1.30
CA VAL A 246 -7.82 0.02 -0.67
C VAL A 246 -7.94 -1.15 -1.65
N ALA A 247 -8.08 -0.88 -2.95
CA ALA A 247 -8.07 -1.93 -3.97
C ALA A 247 -6.72 -2.67 -4.09
N HIS A 248 -5.63 -2.14 -3.51
CA HIS A 248 -4.27 -2.70 -3.62
C HIS A 248 -3.69 -3.18 -2.30
N GLN A 249 -4.11 -2.63 -1.16
CA GLN A 249 -3.71 -3.08 0.17
C GLN A 249 -4.66 -2.53 1.26
N PRO A 250 -4.66 -3.07 2.48
CA PRO A 250 -5.28 -2.43 3.63
C PRO A 250 -4.69 -1.05 3.94
N ILE A 251 -5.54 -0.09 4.29
CA ILE A 251 -5.17 1.32 4.50
C ILE A 251 -5.53 1.75 5.91
N SER A 252 -4.58 2.37 6.62
CA SER A 252 -4.85 3.04 7.89
C SER A 252 -5.58 4.35 7.64
N VAL A 253 -6.67 4.58 8.36
CA VAL A 253 -7.46 5.81 8.28
C VAL A 253 -7.81 6.30 9.68
N ALA A 254 -7.94 7.61 9.85
CA ALA A 254 -8.57 8.18 11.03
C ALA A 254 -10.04 8.52 10.76
N ILE A 255 -10.87 8.37 11.78
CA ILE A 255 -12.30 8.70 11.77
C ILE A 255 -12.66 9.47 13.04
N ASP A 256 -13.81 10.13 13.01
CA ASP A 256 -14.55 10.51 14.21
C ASP A 256 -15.39 9.32 14.69
N GLY A 257 -14.91 8.67 15.76
CA GLY A 257 -15.57 7.57 16.46
C GLY A 257 -16.32 8.01 17.71
N SER A 258 -16.62 9.31 17.87
CA SER A 258 -17.13 9.87 19.13
C SER A 258 -18.62 9.62 19.38
N SER A 259 -19.42 9.36 18.34
CA SER A 259 -20.88 9.31 18.48
C SER A 259 -21.39 8.08 19.24
N LEU A 260 -22.51 8.22 19.95
CA LEU A 260 -23.20 7.09 20.60
C LEU A 260 -23.60 5.99 19.61
N GLY A 261 -23.94 6.37 18.38
CA GLY A 261 -24.23 5.42 17.31
C GLY A 261 -23.02 4.57 16.93
N PHE A 262 -21.81 5.14 16.96
CA PHE A 262 -20.58 4.41 16.74
C PHE A 262 -20.23 3.53 17.96
N GLN A 263 -20.31 4.09 19.18
CA GLN A 263 -20.04 3.36 20.43
C GLN A 263 -20.85 2.06 20.52
N PHE A 264 -22.12 2.08 20.12
CA PHE A 264 -23.04 0.94 20.20
C PHE A 264 -23.35 0.25 18.87
N TYR A 265 -22.59 0.53 17.81
CA TYR A 265 -22.78 -0.13 16.52
C TYR A 265 -22.75 -1.66 16.66
N LYS A 266 -23.75 -2.32 16.04
CA LYS A 266 -23.88 -3.78 16.08
C LYS A 266 -23.82 -4.44 14.71
N SER A 267 -24.54 -3.89 13.73
CA SER A 267 -24.63 -4.48 12.38
C SER A 267 -25.27 -3.52 11.38
N GLY A 268 -25.08 -3.78 10.09
CA GLY A 268 -25.64 -3.00 8.98
C GLY A 268 -24.67 -1.97 8.44
N VAL A 269 -25.09 -1.17 7.45
CA VAL A 269 -24.24 -0.10 6.92
C VAL A 269 -24.44 1.15 7.76
N PHE A 270 -23.41 1.55 8.49
CA PHE A 270 -23.43 2.74 9.33
C PHE A 270 -23.56 3.98 8.46
N THR A 271 -24.68 4.70 8.65
CA THR A 271 -25.00 5.99 8.04
C THR A 271 -25.30 7.05 9.10
N GLY A 272 -24.92 6.78 10.35
CA GLY A 272 -25.21 7.63 11.50
C GLY A 272 -24.46 8.96 11.45
N HIS A 273 -24.94 9.91 12.25
CA HIS A 273 -24.27 11.20 12.39
C HIS A 273 -22.93 11.05 13.13
N CYS A 274 -21.94 11.77 12.62
CA CYS A 274 -20.61 11.97 13.18
C CYS A 274 -20.07 13.28 12.65
N ASN A 275 -19.14 13.90 13.38
CA ASN A 275 -18.45 15.10 12.93
C ASN A 275 -17.23 14.68 12.08
N THR A 276 -16.27 15.61 11.98
CA THR A 276 -15.01 15.39 11.27
C THR A 276 -13.81 15.78 12.13
N PHE A 277 -13.99 15.72 13.47
CA PHE A 277 -12.94 15.85 14.46
C PHE A 277 -12.36 14.45 14.70
N LEU A 278 -11.31 14.12 13.95
CA LEU A 278 -10.74 12.77 13.94
C LEU A 278 -10.13 12.43 15.31
N ASP A 279 -10.58 11.34 15.92
CA ASP A 279 -10.18 10.93 17.28
C ASP A 279 -9.83 9.43 17.38
N HIS A 280 -10.09 8.63 16.34
CA HIS A 280 -9.87 7.19 16.35
C HIS A 280 -9.19 6.66 15.08
N GLY A 281 -8.15 5.84 15.25
CA GLY A 281 -7.44 5.17 14.16
C GLY A 281 -8.00 3.77 13.89
N VAL A 282 -8.34 3.48 12.64
CA VAL A 282 -8.88 2.18 12.19
C VAL A 282 -8.25 1.76 10.86
N ALA A 283 -8.49 0.55 10.38
CA ALA A 283 -7.98 0.08 9.10
C ALA A 283 -9.11 -0.26 8.12
N VAL A 284 -9.11 0.35 6.93
CA VAL A 284 -9.99 -0.05 5.83
C VAL A 284 -9.39 -1.29 5.17
N VAL A 285 -10.09 -2.40 5.27
CA VAL A 285 -9.66 -3.71 4.76
C VAL A 285 -10.51 -4.17 3.57
N GLY A 286 -11.36 -3.30 3.04
CA GLY A 286 -12.18 -3.61 1.89
C GLY A 286 -13.27 -2.59 1.62
N TYR A 287 -14.07 -2.88 0.61
CA TYR A 287 -15.26 -2.12 0.24
C TYR A 287 -16.22 -3.00 -0.56
N GLY A 288 -17.49 -2.60 -0.58
CA GLY A 288 -18.49 -3.32 -1.37
C GLY A 288 -19.79 -2.56 -1.47
N THR A 289 -20.84 -3.30 -1.83
CA THR A 289 -22.22 -2.83 -1.90
C THR A 289 -23.07 -3.81 -1.09
N SER A 290 -23.91 -3.29 -0.20
CA SER A 290 -24.85 -4.10 0.58
C SER A 290 -25.99 -4.64 -0.30
N LYS A 291 -26.77 -5.58 0.22
CA LYS A 291 -27.95 -6.12 -0.47
C LYS A 291 -28.96 -5.03 -0.86
N ASP A 292 -29.04 -3.98 -0.04
CA ASP A 292 -29.94 -2.83 -0.24
C ASP A 292 -29.32 -1.74 -1.13
N GLY A 293 -28.23 -2.04 -1.84
CA GLY A 293 -27.58 -1.12 -2.78
C GLY A 293 -26.68 -0.04 -2.13
N ILE A 294 -26.55 -0.02 -0.81
CA ILE A 294 -25.71 0.97 -0.11
C ILE A 294 -24.24 0.56 -0.23
N LYS A 295 -23.41 1.40 -0.85
CA LYS A 295 -21.96 1.24 -0.94
C LYS A 295 -21.32 1.46 0.43
N TYR A 296 -20.35 0.63 0.79
CA TYR A 296 -19.66 0.72 2.09
C TYR A 296 -18.16 0.51 2.01
N TRP A 297 -17.44 1.07 2.99
CA TRP A 297 -16.10 0.68 3.43
C TRP A 297 -16.22 -0.44 4.46
N LEU A 298 -15.39 -1.48 4.33
CA LEU A 298 -15.24 -2.52 5.35
C LEU A 298 -14.06 -2.14 6.24
N VAL A 299 -14.34 -1.85 7.50
CA VAL A 299 -13.35 -1.28 8.43
C VAL A 299 -13.12 -2.26 9.58
N LYS A 300 -11.85 -2.61 9.80
CA LYS A 300 -11.38 -3.37 10.97
C LYS A 300 -11.17 -2.39 12.12
N ASN A 301 -11.84 -2.65 13.25
CA ASN A 301 -11.67 -1.90 14.48
C ASN A 301 -10.82 -2.71 15.49
N SER A 302 -10.39 -2.06 16.57
CA SER A 302 -9.55 -2.59 17.64
C SER A 302 -10.30 -2.76 18.97
N TYR A 303 -11.63 -2.85 18.92
CA TYR A 303 -12.49 -2.97 20.12
C TYR A 303 -12.91 -4.40 20.46
N GLY A 304 -12.14 -5.38 19.98
CA GLY A 304 -12.44 -6.79 20.16
C GLY A 304 -13.67 -7.25 19.39
N ILE A 305 -13.86 -8.58 19.36
CA ILE A 305 -14.93 -9.23 18.57
C ILE A 305 -16.34 -8.99 19.10
N LYS A 306 -16.47 -8.47 20.33
CA LYS A 306 -17.78 -8.23 20.96
C LYS A 306 -18.41 -6.90 20.54
N TRP A 307 -17.66 -6.05 19.85
CA TRP A 307 -18.14 -4.81 19.25
C TRP A 307 -18.46 -5.00 17.75
N GLY A 308 -19.51 -4.34 17.24
CA GLY A 308 -19.86 -4.38 15.81
C GLY A 308 -20.11 -5.78 15.24
N GLU A 309 -19.75 -5.94 13.96
CA GLU A 309 -19.85 -7.17 13.19
C GLU A 309 -18.59 -8.01 13.39
N ASN A 310 -18.46 -8.64 14.57
CA ASN A 310 -17.25 -9.38 14.99
C ASN A 310 -15.99 -8.51 14.96
N GLY A 311 -16.08 -7.26 15.42
CA GLY A 311 -15.00 -6.29 15.44
C GLY A 311 -14.87 -5.42 14.19
N TYR A 312 -15.76 -5.59 13.21
CA TYR A 312 -15.80 -4.78 12.00
C TYR A 312 -16.99 -3.83 11.99
N ILE A 313 -16.89 -2.79 11.18
CA ILE A 313 -17.98 -1.89 10.83
C ILE A 313 -18.01 -1.69 9.32
N ARG A 314 -19.21 -1.67 8.76
CA ARG A 314 -19.45 -1.24 7.37
C ARG A 314 -19.87 0.22 7.39
N MET A 315 -19.01 1.13 6.96
CA MET A 315 -19.33 2.57 6.93
C MET A 315 -19.75 2.99 5.54
N GLN A 316 -20.78 3.82 5.40
CA GLN A 316 -21.24 4.27 4.09
C GLN A 316 -20.10 4.97 3.32
N ARG A 317 -19.94 4.60 2.04
CA ARG A 317 -19.00 5.23 1.12
C ARG A 317 -19.72 5.91 -0.04
N ASN A 318 -18.97 6.71 -0.78
CA ASN A 318 -19.43 7.41 -1.97
C ASN A 318 -20.58 8.37 -1.64
N ILE A 319 -20.36 9.19 -0.62
CA ILE A 319 -21.30 10.23 -0.18
C ILE A 319 -20.91 11.58 -0.78
N LYS A 320 -21.82 12.56 -0.73
CA LYS A 320 -21.55 13.91 -1.27
C LYS A 320 -20.42 14.65 -0.54
N ALA A 321 -20.23 14.38 0.75
CA ALA A 321 -19.21 15.04 1.55
C ALA A 321 -17.81 14.53 1.17
N LYS A 322 -16.95 15.41 0.66
CA LYS A 322 -15.58 15.08 0.23
C LYS A 322 -14.73 14.42 1.32
N LYS A 323 -14.97 14.80 2.58
CA LYS A 323 -14.30 14.24 3.77
C LYS A 323 -14.64 12.75 4.01
N GLY A 324 -15.67 12.21 3.35
CA GLY A 324 -16.24 10.90 3.65
C GLY A 324 -17.02 10.90 4.97
N LEU A 325 -17.78 9.84 5.23
CA LEU A 325 -18.53 9.69 6.47
C LEU A 325 -17.55 9.63 7.65
N CYS A 326 -17.80 10.44 8.69
CA CYS A 326 -16.94 10.59 9.87
C CYS A 326 -15.50 11.01 9.56
N GLY A 327 -15.26 11.65 8.40
CA GLY A 327 -13.93 12.09 8.01
C GLY A 327 -12.99 10.98 7.51
N ILE A 328 -13.51 9.78 7.19
CA ILE A 328 -12.70 8.60 6.79
C ILE A 328 -11.74 8.85 5.61
N ALA A 329 -11.99 9.86 4.77
CA ALA A 329 -11.11 10.23 3.65
C ALA A 329 -10.19 11.43 3.95
N MET A 330 -10.18 11.97 5.17
CA MET A 330 -9.39 13.15 5.54
C MET A 330 -7.93 12.82 5.82
N ASP A 331 -7.67 11.73 6.53
CA ASP A 331 -6.33 11.35 6.97
C ASP A 331 -6.14 9.84 6.84
N ALA A 332 -5.54 9.46 5.72
CA ALA A 332 -5.35 8.08 5.32
C ALA A 332 -3.90 7.89 4.85
N SER A 333 -3.25 6.84 5.32
CA SER A 333 -1.86 6.52 4.99
C SER A 333 -1.65 5.01 4.94
N TYR A 334 -0.62 4.59 4.21
CA TYR A 334 -0.29 3.18 4.06
C TYR A 334 1.21 2.96 4.01
N PRO A 335 1.68 1.83 4.54
CA PRO A 335 3.09 1.45 4.45
C PRO A 335 3.45 1.10 3.01
N THR A 336 4.67 1.45 2.62
CA THR A 336 5.27 1.03 1.36
C THR A 336 6.30 -0.06 1.64
N TYR A 337 6.37 -1.04 0.73
CA TYR A 337 7.45 -2.03 0.73
C TYR A 337 8.54 -1.54 -0.21
N LEU A 338 9.81 -1.84 0.06
CA LEU A 338 10.85 -1.69 -0.96
C LEU A 338 10.38 -2.52 -2.15
N GLU A 339 10.09 -1.89 -3.29
CA GLU A 339 9.98 -2.67 -4.50
C GLU A 339 11.34 -3.34 -4.66
N ASP A 340 11.34 -4.67 -4.59
CA ASP A 340 12.52 -5.43 -4.91
C ASP A 340 12.81 -5.11 -6.38
N ASP A 341 13.78 -4.22 -6.60
CA ASP A 341 14.20 -3.77 -7.92
C ASP A 341 14.56 -5.00 -8.79
N SER A 342 14.92 -6.11 -8.16
CA SER A 342 15.11 -7.43 -8.79
C SER A 342 13.85 -7.93 -9.52
N ASN A 343 12.65 -7.74 -8.97
CA ASN A 343 11.40 -8.24 -9.56
C ASN A 343 10.94 -7.35 -10.71
N LEU A 344 11.08 -6.02 -10.57
CA LEU A 344 10.83 -5.09 -11.68
C LEU A 344 11.82 -5.30 -12.83
N ARG A 345 13.12 -5.45 -12.51
CA ARG A 345 14.16 -5.78 -13.49
C ARG A 345 13.91 -7.13 -14.15
N THR A 346 13.43 -8.13 -13.41
CA THR A 346 13.08 -9.45 -13.94
C THR A 346 11.89 -9.38 -14.88
N ARG A 347 10.82 -8.68 -14.50
CA ARG A 347 9.65 -8.51 -15.37
C ARG A 347 9.97 -7.72 -16.64
N ARG A 348 10.82 -6.69 -16.54
CA ARG A 348 11.33 -5.93 -17.69
C ARG A 348 12.18 -6.82 -18.60
N ARG A 349 13.02 -7.69 -18.03
CA ARG A 349 13.82 -8.68 -18.77
C ARG A 349 12.94 -9.67 -19.53
N GLU A 350 11.98 -10.29 -18.85
CA GLU A 350 11.03 -11.25 -19.44
C GLU A 350 10.23 -10.63 -20.59
N LEU A 351 9.76 -9.39 -20.40
CA LEU A 351 9.04 -8.65 -21.44
C LEU A 351 9.93 -8.37 -22.65
N LEU A 352 11.17 -7.92 -22.42
CA LEU A 352 12.13 -7.67 -23.49
C LEU A 352 12.43 -8.95 -24.28
N GLU A 353 12.69 -10.06 -23.60
CA GLU A 353 12.97 -11.35 -24.24
C GLU A 353 11.77 -11.86 -25.04
N SER A 354 10.56 -11.68 -24.51
CA SER A 354 9.32 -12.00 -25.22
C SER A 354 9.17 -11.18 -26.50
N ILE A 355 9.44 -9.88 -26.45
CA ILE A 355 9.39 -9.00 -27.63
C ILE A 355 10.38 -9.48 -28.70
N VAL A 356 11.63 -9.77 -28.32
CA VAL A 356 12.66 -10.24 -29.26
C VAL A 356 12.28 -11.59 -29.87
N SER A 357 11.65 -12.49 -29.11
CA SER A 357 11.18 -13.79 -29.62
C SER A 357 10.07 -13.69 -30.67
N LEU A 358 9.36 -12.55 -30.72
CA LEU A 358 8.28 -12.29 -31.67
C LEU A 358 8.74 -11.56 -32.93
N PHE A 359 10.03 -11.26 -33.07
CA PHE A 359 10.56 -10.58 -34.25
C PHE A 359 10.38 -11.45 -35.51
N PRO A 360 10.04 -10.84 -36.66
CA PRO A 360 9.91 -11.55 -37.92
C PRO A 360 11.24 -12.18 -38.34
N SER A 361 11.20 -13.23 -39.16
CA SER A 361 12.39 -13.91 -39.68
C SER A 361 13.29 -12.99 -40.54
N GLU A 362 12.71 -11.93 -41.11
CA GLU A 362 13.44 -10.94 -41.88
C GLU A 362 14.35 -10.08 -40.97
N LYS A 363 15.64 -10.05 -41.30
CA LYS A 363 16.67 -9.37 -40.47
C LYS A 363 16.70 -7.85 -40.66
N SER A 364 16.17 -7.34 -41.77
CA SER A 364 16.07 -5.91 -42.13
C SER A 364 14.78 -5.23 -41.66
N ALA A 365 13.91 -5.94 -40.92
CA ALA A 365 12.58 -5.45 -40.56
C ALA A 365 12.57 -4.22 -39.63
N PHE A 366 13.70 -3.93 -38.95
CA PHE A 366 13.78 -2.84 -37.98
C PHE A 366 14.98 -1.92 -38.23
N PRO A 367 14.86 -0.62 -37.94
CA PRO A 367 15.98 0.32 -37.97
C PRO A 367 17.11 -0.06 -37.00
N VAL A 368 18.35 0.24 -37.39
CA VAL A 368 19.56 -0.06 -36.59
C VAL A 368 19.53 0.61 -35.22
N ASN A 369 19.06 1.85 -35.12
CA ASN A 369 18.98 2.61 -33.87
C ASN A 369 18.05 1.94 -32.84
N PHE A 370 16.90 1.43 -33.30
CA PHE A 370 15.94 0.70 -32.48
C PHE A 370 16.56 -0.59 -31.95
N LEU A 371 17.23 -1.36 -32.81
CA LEU A 371 17.91 -2.60 -32.42
C LEU A 371 19.06 -2.33 -31.44
N SER A 372 19.87 -1.29 -31.66
CA SER A 372 20.94 -0.87 -30.74
C SER A 372 20.39 -0.45 -29.37
N CYS A 373 19.30 0.30 -29.33
CA CYS A 373 18.63 0.68 -28.08
C CYS A 373 18.08 -0.54 -27.33
N LEU A 374 17.50 -1.50 -28.06
CA LEU A 374 16.97 -2.73 -27.47
C LEU A 374 18.10 -3.64 -26.97
N LEU A 375 19.24 -3.70 -27.68
CA LEU A 375 20.42 -4.41 -27.24
C LEU A 375 21.02 -3.77 -25.97
N ARG A 376 21.11 -2.43 -25.89
CA ARG A 376 21.48 -1.74 -24.63
C ARG A 376 20.56 -2.17 -23.49
N ALA A 377 19.25 -2.16 -23.69
CA ALA A 377 18.28 -2.59 -22.68
C ALA A 377 18.51 -4.06 -22.28
N ALA A 378 18.76 -4.95 -23.24
CA ALA A 378 19.04 -6.36 -23.01
C ALA A 378 20.31 -6.56 -22.17
N ILE A 379 21.38 -5.81 -22.43
CA ILE A 379 22.62 -5.86 -21.66
C ILE A 379 22.39 -5.34 -20.24
N PHE A 380 21.76 -4.17 -20.11
CA PHE A 380 21.45 -3.56 -18.82
C PHE A 380 20.56 -4.45 -17.95
N LEU A 381 19.57 -5.13 -18.54
CA LEU A 381 18.66 -6.02 -17.80
C LEU A 381 19.24 -7.41 -17.52
N GLY A 382 20.41 -7.75 -18.08
CA GLY A 382 21.02 -9.07 -17.96
C GLY A 382 20.21 -10.15 -18.68
N ALA A 383 19.73 -9.86 -19.89
CA ALA A 383 19.00 -10.82 -20.72
C ALA A 383 19.88 -12.01 -21.13
N SER A 384 19.24 -13.11 -21.49
CA SER A 384 19.84 -14.35 -21.96
C SER A 384 20.77 -14.15 -23.16
N SER A 385 21.78 -15.02 -23.27
CA SER A 385 22.72 -15.02 -24.39
C SER A 385 22.02 -15.20 -25.74
N SER A 386 20.92 -15.97 -25.79
CA SER A 386 20.11 -16.14 -27.00
C SER A 386 19.49 -14.82 -27.46
N CYS A 387 18.89 -14.06 -26.53
CA CYS A 387 18.31 -12.76 -26.83
C CYS A 387 19.36 -11.76 -27.35
N LYS A 388 20.52 -11.68 -26.68
CA LYS A 388 21.62 -10.80 -27.10
C LYS A 388 22.16 -11.18 -28.47
N ASN A 389 22.44 -12.46 -28.70
CA ASN A 389 22.98 -12.95 -29.97
C ASN A 389 22.02 -12.72 -31.15
N GLU A 390 20.70 -12.79 -30.93
CA GLU A 390 19.71 -12.50 -31.98
C GLU A 390 19.72 -11.02 -32.38
N LEU A 391 19.78 -10.11 -31.39
CA LEU A 391 19.90 -8.68 -31.63
C LEU A 391 21.23 -8.34 -32.32
N GLU A 392 22.35 -8.88 -31.84
CA GLU A 392 23.67 -8.71 -32.43
C GLU A 392 23.68 -9.14 -33.91
N LYS A 393 23.10 -10.30 -34.24
CA LYS A 393 22.99 -10.81 -35.63
C LYS A 393 22.16 -9.90 -36.52
N ARG A 394 21.08 -9.32 -36.01
CA ARG A 394 20.22 -8.40 -36.77
C ARG A 394 20.91 -7.08 -37.03
N ILE A 395 21.53 -6.48 -36.01
CA ILE A 395 22.32 -5.24 -36.14
C ILE A 395 23.45 -5.45 -37.15
N SER A 396 24.18 -6.57 -37.02
CA SER A 396 25.26 -6.95 -37.93
C SER A 396 24.81 -7.06 -39.39
N ALA A 397 23.59 -7.57 -39.65
CA ALA A 397 23.06 -7.72 -40.99
C ALA A 397 22.79 -6.39 -41.72
N ILE A 398 22.52 -5.32 -40.96
CA ILE A 398 22.16 -3.98 -41.46
C ILE A 398 23.17 -2.90 -41.03
N LEU A 399 24.37 -3.29 -40.63
CA LEU A 399 25.37 -2.39 -40.06
C LEU A 399 25.81 -1.28 -41.04
N GLU A 400 25.57 -1.45 -42.34
CA GLU A 400 25.80 -0.43 -43.36
C GLU A 400 25.00 0.87 -43.18
N HIS A 401 23.97 0.85 -42.33
CA HIS A 401 23.16 2.01 -41.94
C HIS A 401 23.54 2.60 -40.57
N VAL A 402 24.55 2.06 -39.90
CA VAL A 402 24.93 2.46 -38.53
C VAL A 402 25.47 3.88 -38.50
N THR A 403 25.15 4.62 -37.44
CA THR A 403 25.82 5.87 -37.07
C THR A 403 26.74 5.66 -35.87
N VAL A 404 27.60 6.64 -35.58
CA VAL A 404 28.47 6.58 -34.39
C VAL A 404 27.63 6.52 -33.11
N ASP A 405 26.53 7.28 -33.04
CA ASP A 405 25.62 7.29 -31.90
C ASP A 405 24.98 5.91 -31.64
N ASP A 406 24.66 5.16 -32.69
CA ASP A 406 24.08 3.81 -32.57
C ASP A 406 25.06 2.82 -31.92
N LEU A 407 26.37 3.00 -32.14
CA LEU A 407 27.42 2.21 -31.51
C LEU A 407 27.72 2.70 -30.08
N LEU A 408 27.75 4.03 -29.88
CA LEU A 408 27.98 4.63 -28.57
C LEU A 408 26.89 4.27 -27.56
N VAL A 409 25.63 4.12 -28.00
CA VAL A 409 24.53 3.68 -27.15
C VAL A 409 24.84 2.35 -26.44
N LEU A 410 25.65 1.46 -27.01
CA LEU A 410 26.04 0.20 -26.36
C LEU A 410 27.10 0.36 -25.26
N SER A 411 27.73 1.54 -25.18
CA SER A 411 28.81 1.84 -24.25
C SER A 411 28.31 2.50 -22.94
N PHE A 412 27.06 2.98 -22.90
CA PHE A 412 26.47 3.70 -21.76
C PHE A 412 25.10 3.16 -21.34
N THR A 413 24.75 3.33 -20.06
CA THR A 413 23.40 3.12 -19.51
C THR A 413 22.48 4.30 -19.86
N TYR A 414 21.21 4.25 -19.40
CA TYR A 414 20.23 5.31 -19.65
C TYR A 414 20.48 6.61 -18.85
N ASP A 415 21.18 6.51 -17.73
CA ASP A 415 21.59 7.60 -16.83
C ASP A 415 23.02 8.10 -17.13
N GLY A 416 23.67 7.57 -18.16
CA GLY A 416 25.02 7.97 -18.57
C GLY A 416 26.15 7.29 -17.80
N GLU A 417 25.84 6.32 -16.93
CA GLU A 417 26.83 5.42 -16.36
C GLU A 417 27.42 4.49 -17.43
N ARG A 418 28.63 4.02 -17.21
CA ARG A 418 29.41 3.31 -18.23
C ARG A 418 29.11 1.81 -18.19
N LEU A 419 28.64 1.27 -19.31
CA LEU A 419 28.29 -0.15 -19.46
C LEU A 419 29.44 -0.95 -20.11
N PHE A 420 30.17 -0.30 -21.03
CA PHE A 420 31.34 -0.81 -21.79
C PHE A 420 31.24 -2.27 -22.27
N ASP A 421 30.10 -2.67 -22.85
CA ASP A 421 29.96 -3.99 -23.49
C ASP A 421 30.60 -3.99 -24.90
N LEU A 422 31.94 -3.95 -24.91
CA LEU A 422 32.75 -3.96 -26.12
C LEU A 422 32.71 -5.33 -26.84
N GLU A 423 32.27 -6.38 -26.15
CA GLU A 423 32.11 -7.72 -26.76
C GLU A 423 30.94 -7.76 -27.73
N SER A 424 29.79 -7.18 -27.38
CA SER A 424 28.67 -7.06 -28.33
C SER A 424 29.05 -6.22 -29.55
N VAL A 425 29.77 -5.11 -29.36
CA VAL A 425 30.27 -4.27 -30.48
C VAL A 425 31.20 -5.08 -31.38
N ARG A 426 32.15 -5.82 -30.79
CA ARG A 426 33.09 -6.70 -31.52
C ARG A 426 32.36 -7.75 -32.35
N LYS A 427 31.35 -8.43 -31.78
CA LYS A 427 30.56 -9.44 -32.50
C LYS A 427 29.76 -8.85 -33.66
N ILE A 428 29.16 -7.66 -33.46
CA ILE A 428 28.38 -6.97 -34.49
C ILE A 428 29.26 -6.64 -35.69
N ILE A 429 30.43 -6.03 -35.44
CA ILE A 429 31.39 -5.64 -36.49
C ILE A 429 31.96 -6.89 -37.16
N SER A 430 32.38 -7.90 -36.40
CA SER A 430 32.90 -9.16 -36.96
C SER A 430 31.88 -9.82 -37.88
N GLY A 431 30.62 -9.95 -37.44
CA GLY A 431 29.58 -10.55 -38.26
C GLY A 431 29.30 -9.80 -39.56
N PHE A 432 29.46 -8.47 -39.56
CA PHE A 432 29.28 -7.66 -40.77
C PHE A 432 30.46 -7.86 -41.72
N VAL A 433 31.69 -7.83 -41.19
CA VAL A 433 32.91 -8.06 -41.98
C VAL A 433 32.91 -9.45 -42.60
N ASP A 434 32.51 -10.49 -41.85
CA ASP A 434 32.43 -11.86 -42.35
C ASP A 434 31.37 -12.00 -43.45
N LYS A 435 30.22 -11.32 -43.30
CA LYS A 435 29.19 -11.24 -44.33
C LYS A 435 29.74 -10.60 -45.61
N GLU A 436 30.39 -9.44 -45.51
CA GLU A 436 30.94 -8.73 -46.67
C GLU A 436 32.04 -9.54 -47.39
N LYS A 437 32.91 -10.23 -46.63
CA LYS A 437 33.91 -11.15 -47.20
C LYS A 437 33.25 -12.28 -47.97
N SER A 438 32.18 -12.87 -47.43
CA SER A 438 31.46 -13.95 -48.12
C SER A 438 30.84 -13.47 -49.44
N VAL A 439 30.27 -12.26 -49.48
CA VAL A 439 29.68 -11.66 -50.69
C VAL A 439 30.75 -11.37 -51.75
N ALA A 440 31.93 -10.91 -51.33
CA ALA A 440 33.06 -10.65 -52.24
C ALA A 440 33.57 -11.94 -52.93
N VAL A 441 33.59 -13.07 -52.23
CA VAL A 441 34.03 -14.37 -52.78
C VAL A 441 33.11 -14.87 -53.90
N PHE A 442 31.80 -14.61 -53.84
CA PHE A 442 30.84 -15.02 -54.88
C PHE A 442 30.89 -14.14 -56.15
N ASN A 443 31.46 -12.93 -56.06
CA ASN A 443 31.52 -11.97 -57.18
C ASN A 443 32.90 -11.96 -57.90
N ALA A 444 33.78 -12.92 -57.60
CA ALA A 444 35.17 -12.93 -58.05
C ALA A 444 35.31 -13.19 -59.58
N GLY A 445 35.26 -12.10 -60.34
CA GLY A 445 35.69 -12.03 -61.74
C GLY A 445 36.81 -11.04 -62.03
N ASP A 446 37.17 -10.14 -61.11
CA ASP A 446 38.23 -9.15 -61.37
C ASP A 446 39.02 -8.77 -60.11
N PHE A 447 40.34 -8.96 -60.17
CA PHE A 447 41.29 -8.76 -59.07
C PHE A 447 41.71 -7.28 -58.95
N ARG A 448 40.77 -6.44 -58.52
CA ARG A 448 41.12 -5.19 -57.83
C ARG A 448 40.32 -5.13 -56.54
N GLU A 449 41.02 -5.30 -55.42
CA GLU A 449 40.49 -5.16 -54.05
C GLU A 449 39.90 -3.76 -53.84
N VAL A 450 38.62 -3.59 -54.20
CA VAL A 450 37.87 -2.39 -53.86
C VAL A 450 36.87 -2.80 -52.79
N SER A 451 37.17 -2.44 -51.54
CA SER A 451 36.22 -2.55 -50.43
C SER A 451 34.87 -1.97 -50.84
N SER A 452 33.77 -2.66 -50.50
CA SER A 452 32.42 -2.21 -50.82
C SER A 452 32.15 -0.82 -50.22
N THR A 453 31.23 -0.07 -50.82
CA THR A 453 30.80 1.23 -50.29
C THR A 453 30.23 1.12 -48.87
N ALA A 454 29.58 0.00 -48.57
CA ALA A 454 29.11 -0.34 -47.22
C ALA A 454 30.28 -0.54 -46.25
N MET A 455 31.30 -1.33 -46.63
CA MET A 455 32.50 -1.57 -45.82
C MET A 455 33.26 -0.27 -45.52
N LEU A 456 33.43 0.60 -46.52
CA LEU A 456 34.09 1.89 -46.35
C LEU A 456 33.34 2.80 -45.35
N ARG A 457 32.00 2.80 -45.39
CA ARG A 457 31.18 3.58 -44.47
C ARG A 457 31.27 3.05 -43.04
N VAL A 458 31.16 1.73 -42.87
CA VAL A 458 31.27 1.09 -41.55
C VAL A 458 32.67 1.30 -40.97
N ALA A 459 33.73 1.16 -41.77
CA ALA A 459 35.11 1.42 -41.35
C ALA A 459 35.25 2.84 -40.76
N LYS A 460 34.76 3.86 -41.48
CA LYS A 460 34.77 5.24 -41.00
C LYS A 460 34.04 5.41 -39.66
N ASN A 461 32.83 4.88 -39.54
CA ASN A 461 32.04 5.00 -38.30
C ASN A 461 32.68 4.26 -37.13
N VAL A 462 33.32 3.11 -37.38
CA VAL A 462 34.07 2.35 -36.36
C VAL A 462 35.28 3.16 -35.90
N ASP A 463 36.06 3.75 -36.80
CA ASP A 463 37.25 4.53 -36.42
C ASP A 463 36.86 5.80 -35.63
N VAL A 464 35.76 6.47 -36.00
CA VAL A 464 35.21 7.58 -35.19
C VAL A 464 34.74 7.10 -33.82
N TYR A 465 34.02 5.98 -33.74
CA TYR A 465 33.62 5.37 -32.47
C TYR A 465 34.83 5.02 -31.58
N LEU A 466 35.91 4.48 -32.17
CA LEU A 466 37.15 4.20 -31.46
C LEU A 466 37.75 5.47 -30.86
N GLY A 467 37.70 6.60 -31.57
CA GLY A 467 38.15 7.90 -31.06
C GLY A 467 37.33 8.39 -29.87
N GLU A 468 36.01 8.25 -29.93
CA GLU A 468 35.11 8.62 -28.82
C GLU A 468 35.39 7.76 -27.58
N ILE A 469 35.54 6.44 -27.73
CA ILE A 469 35.83 5.57 -26.57
C ILE A 469 37.28 5.69 -26.09
N ALA A 470 38.23 6.05 -26.95
CA ALA A 470 39.63 6.27 -26.56
C ALA A 470 39.81 7.41 -25.55
N SER A 471 38.82 8.31 -25.44
CA SER A 471 38.78 9.36 -24.42
C SER A 471 38.58 8.85 -22.99
N PHE A 472 38.33 7.54 -22.78
CA PHE A 472 38.11 6.95 -21.47
C PHE A 472 39.38 6.28 -20.91
N PRO A 473 39.97 6.76 -19.79
CA PRO A 473 41.23 6.25 -19.26
C PRO A 473 41.15 4.81 -18.73
N GLU A 474 39.94 4.32 -18.42
CA GLU A 474 39.70 2.98 -17.87
C GLU A 474 39.78 1.86 -18.93
N LEU A 475 39.84 2.21 -20.22
CA LEU A 475 39.92 1.24 -21.30
C LEU A 475 41.38 0.87 -21.57
N GLY A 476 41.71 -0.42 -21.40
CA GLY A 476 43.02 -0.93 -21.82
C GLY A 476 43.15 -0.95 -23.34
N ILE A 477 44.35 -0.64 -23.85
CA ILE A 477 44.67 -0.63 -25.29
C ILE A 477 44.31 -1.94 -26.00
N SER A 478 44.36 -3.08 -25.29
CA SER A 478 43.97 -4.38 -25.82
C SER A 478 42.51 -4.45 -26.26
N LYS A 479 41.61 -3.74 -25.57
CA LYS A 479 40.18 -3.67 -25.90
C LYS A 479 39.93 -2.83 -27.15
N ILE A 480 40.62 -1.70 -27.28
CA ILE A 480 40.57 -0.82 -28.46
C ILE A 480 41.13 -1.57 -29.68
N ASN A 481 42.30 -2.19 -29.53
CA ASN A 481 42.91 -3.00 -30.59
C ASN A 481 42.02 -4.16 -31.02
N GLY A 482 41.32 -4.81 -30.07
CA GLY A 482 40.40 -5.91 -30.37
C GLY A 482 39.25 -5.56 -31.31
N ILE A 483 38.87 -4.27 -31.39
CA ILE A 483 37.87 -3.78 -32.34
C ILE A 483 38.55 -3.26 -33.61
N ALA A 484 39.64 -2.49 -33.48
CA ALA A 484 40.34 -1.89 -34.62
C ALA A 484 40.79 -2.94 -35.66
N VAL A 485 41.27 -4.10 -35.22
CA VAL A 485 41.77 -5.16 -36.13
C VAL A 485 40.67 -5.90 -36.91
N LEU A 486 39.39 -5.72 -36.54
CA LEU A 486 38.28 -6.38 -37.24
C LEU A 486 38.04 -5.77 -38.63
N VAL A 487 38.28 -4.47 -38.77
CA VAL A 487 38.09 -3.75 -40.02
C VAL A 487 39.32 -3.97 -40.92
N PRO A 488 39.16 -4.47 -42.16
CA PRO A 488 40.28 -4.69 -43.09
C PRO A 488 41.05 -3.40 -43.40
N LYS A 489 42.34 -3.52 -43.71
CA LYS A 489 43.19 -2.34 -44.01
C LYS A 489 42.74 -1.66 -45.30
N GLU A 490 42.25 -2.42 -46.26
CA GLU A 490 41.78 -1.97 -47.57
C GLU A 490 40.49 -1.15 -47.46
N ALA A 491 39.81 -1.21 -46.31
CA ALA A 491 38.63 -0.40 -46.01
C ALA A 491 39.00 0.98 -45.42
N ARG A 492 40.26 1.17 -44.98
CA ARG A 492 40.78 2.44 -44.47
C ARG A 492 41.56 3.16 -45.55
N LYS A 493 40.86 3.95 -46.36
CA LYS A 493 41.50 4.77 -47.39
C LYS A 493 42.33 5.92 -46.82
N ILE A 494 41.94 6.41 -45.64
CA ILE A 494 42.57 7.50 -44.90
C ILE A 494 42.48 7.08 -43.42
N ASP A 495 43.63 6.94 -42.76
CA ASP A 495 43.72 6.45 -41.37
C ASP A 495 43.55 7.57 -40.32
N ASP A 496 43.20 8.80 -40.72
CA ASP A 496 43.17 10.00 -39.86
C ASP A 496 42.31 9.81 -38.61
N ASP A 497 41.13 9.20 -38.72
CA ASP A 497 40.23 8.97 -37.59
C ASP A 497 40.80 7.93 -36.60
N LEU A 498 41.51 6.92 -37.10
CA LEU A 498 42.17 5.91 -36.28
C LEU A 498 43.42 6.49 -35.58
N TYR A 499 44.24 7.29 -36.29
CA TYR A 499 45.36 7.99 -35.68
C TYR A 499 44.89 9.00 -34.62
N ARG A 500 43.78 9.70 -34.87
CA ARG A 500 43.13 10.56 -33.89
C ARG A 500 42.73 9.79 -32.64
N ALA A 501 42.18 8.58 -32.79
CA ALA A 501 41.85 7.72 -31.65
C ALA A 501 43.10 7.34 -30.83
N VAL A 502 44.20 6.99 -31.50
CA VAL A 502 45.48 6.68 -30.84
C VAL A 502 46.05 7.91 -30.11
N ASP A 503 46.04 9.08 -30.75
CA ASP A 503 46.50 10.34 -30.14
C ASP A 503 45.67 10.72 -28.91
N ILE A 504 44.34 10.63 -28.98
CA ILE A 504 43.45 10.85 -27.83
C ILE A 504 43.79 9.87 -26.70
N TYR A 505 43.96 8.58 -27.01
CA TYR A 505 44.30 7.57 -26.01
C TYR A 505 45.60 7.90 -25.28
N LEU A 506 46.65 8.25 -26.02
CA LEU A 506 47.96 8.60 -25.47
C LEU A 506 47.96 9.89 -24.66
N LYS A 507 47.01 10.80 -24.90
CA LYS A 507 46.86 12.06 -24.15
C LYS A 507 46.07 11.92 -22.85
N VAL A 508 45.24 10.88 -22.76
CA VAL A 508 44.34 10.65 -21.62
C VAL A 508 44.93 9.69 -20.58
N GLN A 509 45.84 8.80 -21.00
CA GLN A 509 46.68 7.98 -20.11
C GLN A 509 47.85 8.78 -19.55
#